data_AF-A0A7W0YX55-F1
#
_entry.id   AF-A0A7W0YX55-F1
#
_cell.length_a   1.000
_cell.length_b   1.000
_cell.length_c   1.000
_cell.angle_alpha   90.00
_cell.angle_beta   90.00
_cell.angle_gamma   90.00
#
_symmetry.space_group_name_H-M   'P 1'
#
loop_
_entity.id
_entity.type
_entity.pdbx_description
1 polymer ?
#
loop_
_entity_poly.entity_id
_entity_poly.type
_entity_poly.pdbx_seq_one_letter_code
_entity_poly.pdbx_strand_id
1 'polypeptide(L)'
;MSGPSGTPDVNARILVVDNYDSFVFNLVQYLAQLGADCLVRRNDEVEVSDLATLGVDGILISPGPGRPEDAGVSVPLVSAAAERGLPLLGVCLGHQAIAVAFGGRVIRAPELLHGRTSDVVHMGLGVLAGLPSPFTATRYHSLAVAEQDLPAELEVTGRTPSGIVMSVRHRGLPIEGVQFHPESVLTVGGHQLLANWLAGCGFPPDPVALRAATEAAARHYAPEPVPVARGVISLDGVRRGGVPEPQRHSAAGGVALHPAGVGGRA
;
A
#
# COMPACT_ATOMS: atom_id res chain seq x y z
N MET A 1 -31.48 -16.78 -40.38
CA MET A 1 -30.32 -17.35 -39.69
C MET A 1 -29.68 -16.23 -38.90
N SER A 2 -29.86 -16.24 -37.58
CA SER A 2 -29.29 -15.24 -36.68
C SER A 2 -27.78 -15.47 -36.58
N GLY A 3 -26.99 -14.44 -36.88
CA GLY A 3 -25.53 -14.50 -36.77
C GLY A 3 -25.06 -14.51 -35.30
N PRO A 4 -23.83 -14.96 -35.03
CA PRO A 4 -23.26 -14.87 -33.70
C PRO A 4 -22.75 -13.45 -33.49
N SER A 5 -23.38 -12.68 -32.61
CA SER A 5 -22.84 -11.39 -32.15
C SER A 5 -22.54 -11.45 -30.65
N GLY A 6 -21.60 -12.31 -30.28
CA GLY A 6 -20.83 -12.11 -29.06
C GLY A 6 -19.54 -11.42 -29.47
N THR A 7 -19.36 -10.16 -29.11
CA THR A 7 -18.00 -9.61 -29.01
C THR A 7 -17.22 -10.55 -28.09
N PRO A 8 -16.04 -11.04 -28.47
CA PRO A 8 -15.23 -11.81 -27.53
C PRO A 8 -15.05 -10.99 -26.26
N ASP A 9 -15.24 -11.62 -25.11
CA ASP A 9 -15.03 -11.03 -23.80
C ASP A 9 -13.52 -10.80 -23.65
N VAL A 10 -13.02 -9.66 -24.15
CA VAL A 10 -11.59 -9.31 -24.13
C VAL A 10 -11.23 -8.81 -22.74
N ASN A 11 -11.09 -9.75 -21.81
CA ASN A 11 -10.59 -9.49 -20.47
C ASN A 11 -9.06 -9.34 -20.51
N ALA A 12 -8.51 -8.36 -19.78
CA ALA A 12 -7.07 -8.16 -19.69
C ALA A 12 -6.43 -9.38 -19.02
N ARG A 13 -5.51 -10.08 -19.69
CA ARG A 13 -4.86 -11.25 -19.10
C ARG A 13 -3.62 -10.84 -18.34
N ILE A 14 -3.70 -10.85 -17.02
CA ILE A 14 -2.65 -10.33 -16.13
C ILE A 14 -1.89 -11.47 -15.46
N LEU A 15 -0.57 -11.50 -15.60
CA LEU A 15 0.29 -12.34 -14.76
C LEU A 15 0.45 -11.65 -13.40
N VAL A 16 -0.02 -12.30 -12.34
CA VAL A 16 0.25 -11.87 -10.95
C VAL A 16 1.33 -12.77 -10.38
N VAL A 17 2.51 -12.20 -10.14
CA VAL A 17 3.62 -12.90 -9.48
C VAL A 17 3.53 -12.67 -7.98
N ASP A 18 3.16 -13.74 -7.27
CA ASP A 18 3.02 -13.78 -5.82
C ASP A 18 4.39 -14.00 -5.15
N ASN A 19 4.83 -13.02 -4.37
CA ASN A 19 6.01 -13.12 -3.51
C ASN A 19 5.67 -13.64 -2.11
N TYR A 20 4.77 -14.61 -2.01
CA TYR A 20 4.28 -15.18 -0.75
C TYR A 20 3.61 -14.13 0.17
N ASP A 21 2.80 -13.26 -0.42
CA ASP A 21 2.08 -12.24 0.33
C ASP A 21 0.72 -12.72 0.83
N SER A 22 0.42 -12.40 2.09
CA SER A 22 -0.84 -12.78 2.73
C SER A 22 -2.08 -12.12 2.11
N PHE A 23 -1.90 -11.06 1.32
CA PHE A 23 -2.97 -10.23 0.76
C PHE A 23 -2.99 -10.20 -0.77
N VAL A 24 -2.18 -11.03 -1.46
CA VAL A 24 -2.14 -11.06 -2.93
C VAL A 24 -3.52 -11.29 -3.54
N PHE A 25 -4.37 -12.10 -2.92
CA PHE A 25 -5.72 -12.36 -3.42
C PHE A 25 -6.67 -11.16 -3.31
N ASN A 26 -6.38 -10.16 -2.47
CA ASN A 26 -7.12 -8.90 -2.49
C ASN A 26 -6.81 -8.09 -3.76
N LEU A 27 -5.54 -8.06 -4.20
CA LEU A 27 -5.16 -7.48 -5.49
C LEU A 27 -5.85 -8.20 -6.65
N VAL A 28 -5.82 -9.54 -6.63
CA VAL A 28 -6.49 -10.38 -7.65
C VAL A 28 -8.00 -10.11 -7.67
N GLN A 29 -8.64 -9.99 -6.50
CA GLN A 29 -10.06 -9.66 -6.42
C GLN A 29 -10.36 -8.28 -6.99
N TYR A 30 -9.55 -7.26 -6.70
CA TYR A 30 -9.77 -5.91 -7.22
C TYR A 30 -9.57 -5.87 -8.74
N LEU A 31 -8.56 -6.58 -9.27
CA LEU A 31 -8.35 -6.73 -10.71
C LEU A 31 -9.53 -7.44 -11.39
N ALA A 32 -10.04 -8.52 -10.80
CA ALA A 32 -11.20 -9.24 -11.33
C ALA A 32 -12.48 -8.38 -11.32
N GLN A 33 -12.68 -7.55 -10.28
CA GLN A 33 -13.78 -6.57 -10.25
C GLN A 33 -13.69 -5.52 -11.36
N LEU A 34 -12.50 -5.29 -11.89
CA LEU A 34 -12.23 -4.37 -13.01
C LEU A 34 -12.19 -5.08 -14.37
N GLY A 35 -12.49 -6.38 -14.43
CA GLY A 35 -12.58 -7.16 -15.67
C GLY A 35 -11.28 -7.83 -16.11
N ALA A 36 -10.25 -7.90 -15.26
CA ALA A 36 -9.02 -8.61 -15.59
C ALA A 36 -9.12 -10.12 -15.27
N ASP A 37 -8.57 -10.95 -16.17
CA ASP A 37 -8.32 -12.37 -15.95
C ASP A 37 -6.91 -12.57 -15.38
N CYS A 38 -6.83 -12.97 -14.11
CA CYS A 38 -5.57 -13.03 -13.37
C CYS A 38 -4.99 -14.45 -13.38
N LEU A 39 -3.83 -14.61 -14.01
CA LEU A 39 -2.97 -15.78 -13.88
C LEU A 39 -2.04 -15.59 -12.68
N VAL A 40 -2.37 -16.18 -11.54
CA VAL A 40 -1.52 -16.11 -10.34
C VAL A 40 -0.48 -17.24 -10.35
N ARG A 41 0.78 -16.89 -10.12
CA ARG A 41 1.90 -17.83 -9.97
C ARG A 41 2.87 -17.32 -8.92
N ARG A 42 3.52 -18.21 -8.18
CA ARG A 42 4.55 -17.80 -7.22
C ARG A 42 5.84 -17.39 -7.92
N ASN A 43 6.66 -16.60 -7.24
CA ASN A 43 7.93 -16.09 -7.77
C ASN A 43 8.99 -17.17 -8.10
N ASP A 44 8.76 -18.42 -7.67
CA ASP A 44 9.56 -19.60 -7.90
C ASP A 44 8.88 -20.62 -8.85
N GLU A 45 7.69 -20.29 -9.35
CA GLU A 45 6.91 -21.09 -10.31
C GLU A 45 6.84 -20.43 -11.71
N VAL A 46 7.54 -19.32 -11.91
CA VAL A 46 7.61 -18.57 -13.17
C VAL A 46 9.05 -18.35 -13.56
N GLU A 47 9.33 -18.60 -14.83
CA GLU A 47 10.60 -18.26 -15.46
C GLU A 47 10.42 -17.09 -16.42
N VAL A 48 11.48 -16.30 -16.63
CA VAL A 48 11.46 -15.19 -17.59
C VAL A 48 11.08 -15.65 -19.01
N SER A 49 11.45 -16.88 -19.38
CA SER A 49 11.12 -17.47 -20.68
C SER A 49 9.61 -17.64 -20.90
N ASP A 50 8.82 -17.76 -19.84
CA ASP A 50 7.39 -18.00 -19.93
C ASP A 50 6.64 -16.81 -20.53
N LEU A 51 7.18 -15.59 -20.40
CA LEU A 51 6.59 -14.38 -21.01
C LEU A 51 6.44 -14.48 -22.54
N ALA A 52 7.21 -15.35 -23.21
CA ALA A 52 7.09 -15.56 -24.65
C ALA A 52 5.85 -16.36 -25.05
N THR A 53 5.31 -17.19 -24.15
CA THR A 53 4.25 -18.16 -24.45
C THR A 53 2.97 -17.91 -23.67
N LEU A 54 3.06 -17.22 -22.52
CA LEU A 54 1.90 -16.96 -21.68
C LEU A 54 0.88 -16.03 -22.33
N GLY A 55 1.27 -15.14 -23.25
CA GLY A 55 0.34 -14.22 -23.94
C GLY A 55 -0.42 -13.34 -22.95
N VAL A 56 0.31 -12.68 -22.06
CA VAL A 56 -0.22 -11.78 -21.03
C VAL A 56 -0.11 -10.33 -21.47
N ASP A 57 -1.06 -9.51 -21.05
CA ASP A 57 -1.17 -8.09 -21.40
C ASP A 57 -0.46 -7.18 -20.38
N GLY A 58 -0.17 -7.70 -19.20
CA GLY A 58 0.55 -6.99 -18.15
C GLY A 58 1.00 -7.90 -17.02
N ILE A 59 1.94 -7.41 -16.23
CA ILE A 59 2.54 -8.12 -15.09
C ILE A 59 2.33 -7.30 -13.82
N LEU A 60 1.73 -7.91 -12.80
CA LEU A 60 1.72 -7.36 -11.45
C LEU A 60 2.70 -8.17 -10.58
N ILE A 61 3.72 -7.51 -10.03
CA ILE A 61 4.58 -8.10 -9.01
C ILE A 61 4.05 -7.69 -7.65
N SER A 62 3.60 -8.67 -6.87
CA SER A 62 2.91 -8.45 -5.60
C SER A 62 3.85 -7.94 -4.50
N PRO A 63 3.29 -7.49 -3.36
CA PRO A 63 4.04 -7.39 -2.12
C PRO A 63 4.63 -8.75 -1.72
N GLY A 64 5.47 -8.76 -0.70
CA GLY A 64 6.05 -9.97 -0.13
C GLY A 64 6.99 -9.64 1.03
N PRO A 65 7.35 -10.62 1.86
CA PRO A 65 8.34 -10.44 2.90
C PRO A 65 9.76 -10.35 2.31
N GLY A 66 10.70 -9.89 3.13
CA GLY A 66 12.12 -9.92 2.77
C GLY A 66 12.56 -8.74 1.91
N ARG A 67 13.56 -8.99 1.05
CA ARG A 67 14.16 -7.99 0.16
C ARG A 67 13.99 -8.43 -1.30
N PRO A 68 13.92 -7.49 -2.26
CA PRO A 68 13.73 -7.84 -3.67
C PRO A 68 14.85 -8.72 -4.24
N GLU A 69 16.08 -8.63 -3.71
CA GLU A 69 17.21 -9.46 -4.18
C GLU A 69 17.01 -10.96 -3.88
N ASP A 70 16.17 -11.28 -2.89
CA ASP A 70 15.83 -12.65 -2.49
C ASP A 70 14.49 -13.13 -3.08
N ALA A 71 13.80 -12.29 -3.86
CA ALA A 71 12.41 -12.49 -4.28
C ALA A 71 12.26 -13.25 -5.62
N GLY A 72 13.02 -14.34 -5.76
CA GLY A 72 12.95 -15.24 -6.92
C GLY A 72 13.08 -14.50 -8.25
N VAL A 73 12.13 -14.75 -9.17
CA VAL A 73 12.13 -14.16 -10.51
C VAL A 73 11.82 -12.66 -10.54
N SER A 74 11.37 -12.03 -9.44
CA SER A 74 10.79 -10.68 -9.44
C SER A 74 11.71 -9.60 -10.07
N VAL A 75 12.99 -9.55 -9.70
CA VAL A 75 13.94 -8.59 -10.29
C VAL A 75 14.23 -8.93 -11.77
N PRO A 76 14.62 -10.17 -12.13
CA PRO A 76 14.76 -10.57 -13.54
C PRO A 76 13.54 -10.29 -14.41
N LEU A 77 12.33 -10.44 -13.86
CA LEU A 77 11.07 -10.25 -14.57
C LEU A 77 10.84 -8.79 -14.95
N VAL A 78 11.30 -7.83 -14.14
CA VAL A 78 11.25 -6.41 -14.50
C VAL A 78 12.08 -6.13 -15.74
N SER A 79 13.31 -6.64 -15.79
CA SER A 79 14.19 -6.48 -16.96
C SER A 79 13.58 -7.13 -18.20
N ALA A 80 12.99 -8.31 -18.05
CA ALA A 80 12.30 -8.99 -19.15
C ALA A 80 11.06 -8.24 -19.64
N ALA A 81 10.29 -7.63 -18.74
CA ALA A 81 9.16 -6.78 -19.09
C ALA A 81 9.63 -5.53 -19.86
N ALA A 82 10.72 -4.91 -19.40
CA ALA A 82 11.34 -3.76 -20.04
C ALA A 82 11.77 -4.07 -21.49
N GLU A 83 12.50 -5.16 -21.69
CA GLU A 83 12.97 -5.61 -23.02
C GLU A 83 11.81 -5.86 -23.99
N ARG A 84 10.66 -6.33 -23.48
CA ARG A 84 9.46 -6.64 -24.27
C ARG A 84 8.50 -5.45 -24.41
N GLY A 85 8.72 -4.36 -23.68
CA GLY A 85 7.77 -3.26 -23.58
C GLY A 85 6.44 -3.67 -22.94
N LEU A 86 6.43 -4.70 -22.08
CA LEU A 86 5.23 -5.17 -21.40
C LEU A 86 4.89 -4.26 -20.20
N PRO A 87 3.62 -3.84 -20.05
CA PRO A 87 3.16 -3.12 -18.88
C PRO A 87 3.42 -3.88 -17.58
N LEU A 88 4.04 -3.21 -16.60
CA LEU A 88 4.36 -3.80 -15.30
C LEU A 88 4.00 -2.85 -14.16
N LEU A 89 3.28 -3.38 -13.17
CA LEU A 89 3.02 -2.72 -11.89
C LEU A 89 3.71 -3.47 -10.75
N GLY A 90 4.62 -2.80 -10.06
CA GLY A 90 5.23 -3.31 -8.84
C GLY A 90 4.56 -2.76 -7.59
N VAL A 91 4.07 -3.63 -6.71
CA VAL A 91 3.46 -3.22 -5.43
C VAL A 91 4.38 -3.61 -4.27
N CYS A 92 4.72 -2.64 -3.43
CA CYS A 92 5.62 -2.79 -2.30
C CYS A 92 6.96 -3.49 -2.62
N LEU A 93 7.07 -4.81 -2.46
CA LEU A 93 8.27 -5.55 -2.83
C LEU A 93 8.46 -5.54 -4.35
N GLY A 94 7.38 -5.59 -5.13
CA GLY A 94 7.45 -5.36 -6.58
C GLY A 94 7.97 -3.96 -6.94
N HIS A 95 7.58 -2.92 -6.20
CA HIS A 95 8.12 -1.56 -6.40
C HIS A 95 9.62 -1.50 -6.11
N GLN A 96 10.06 -2.20 -5.07
CA GLN A 96 11.47 -2.35 -4.72
C GLN A 96 12.25 -3.15 -5.79
N ALA A 97 11.64 -4.21 -6.33
CA ALA A 97 12.22 -4.99 -7.42
C ALA A 97 12.42 -4.14 -8.68
N ILE A 98 11.49 -3.23 -9.00
CA ILE A 98 11.67 -2.26 -10.08
C ILE A 98 12.90 -1.39 -9.82
N ALA A 99 13.02 -0.79 -8.64
CA ALA A 99 14.16 0.04 -8.33
C ALA A 99 15.48 -0.72 -8.48
N VAL A 100 15.57 -1.95 -7.96
CA VAL A 100 16.78 -2.79 -8.05
C VAL A 100 17.10 -3.20 -9.48
N ALA A 101 16.09 -3.57 -10.29
CA ALA A 101 16.29 -3.97 -11.68
C ALA A 101 16.94 -2.87 -12.54
N PHE A 102 16.67 -1.61 -12.23
CA PHE A 102 17.29 -0.45 -12.90
C PHE A 102 18.53 0.09 -12.15
N GLY A 103 19.06 -0.65 -11.17
CA GLY A 103 20.31 -0.28 -10.47
C GLY A 103 20.15 0.63 -9.25
N GLY A 104 18.92 0.90 -8.83
CA GLY A 104 18.61 1.58 -7.57
C GLY A 104 18.87 0.71 -6.34
N ARG A 105 18.87 1.33 -5.15
CA ARG A 105 19.08 0.63 -3.87
C ARG A 105 17.86 0.66 -2.97
N VAL A 106 17.67 -0.40 -2.21
CA VAL A 106 16.66 -0.50 -1.15
C VAL A 106 17.34 -0.45 0.21
N ILE A 107 16.91 0.51 1.02
CA ILE A 107 17.46 0.77 2.35
C ILE A 107 16.39 0.58 3.41
N ARG A 108 16.79 0.54 4.68
CA ARG A 108 15.83 0.68 5.78
C ARG A 108 15.18 2.06 5.69
N ALA A 109 13.86 2.08 5.78
CA ALA A 109 13.12 3.32 5.87
C ALA A 109 13.58 4.09 7.12
N PRO A 110 13.80 5.42 7.03
CA PRO A 110 14.19 6.24 8.18
C PRO A 110 13.18 6.18 9.33
N GLU A 111 11.93 5.84 9.01
CA GLU A 111 10.82 5.69 9.95
C GLU A 111 10.27 4.26 9.91
N LEU A 112 10.23 3.59 11.07
CA LEU A 112 9.58 2.28 11.21
C LEU A 112 8.07 2.46 11.25
N LEU A 113 7.38 2.03 10.19
CA LEU A 113 5.92 2.02 10.11
C LEU A 113 5.46 0.58 9.82
N HIS A 114 4.68 0.02 10.75
CA HIS A 114 4.05 -1.29 10.59
C HIS A 114 2.55 -1.13 10.86
N GLY A 115 1.72 -1.45 9.87
CA GLY A 115 0.26 -1.33 9.98
C GLY A 115 -0.21 0.11 10.21
N ARG A 116 0.52 1.11 9.69
CA ARG A 116 0.15 2.53 9.78
C ARG A 116 -0.14 3.09 8.39
N THR A 117 -1.05 4.04 8.34
CA THR A 117 -1.29 4.84 7.15
C THR A 117 -0.22 5.92 7.01
N SER A 118 -0.02 6.41 5.79
CA SER A 118 0.84 7.53 5.49
C SER A 118 0.17 8.41 4.45
N ASP A 119 0.37 9.72 4.53
CA ASP A 119 -0.03 10.63 3.47
C ASP A 119 0.96 10.53 2.31
N VAL A 120 0.43 10.40 1.11
CA VAL A 120 1.18 10.34 -0.14
C VAL A 120 0.90 11.60 -0.94
N VAL A 121 1.90 12.46 -1.09
CA VAL A 121 1.88 13.61 -2.01
C VAL A 121 2.41 13.14 -3.35
N HIS A 122 1.67 13.40 -4.43
CA HIS A 122 2.02 12.94 -5.77
C HIS A 122 1.71 13.96 -6.86
N MET A 123 2.23 13.71 -8.06
CA MET A 123 2.12 14.59 -9.23
C MET A 123 0.93 14.27 -10.17
N GLY A 124 0.04 13.35 -9.77
CA GLY A 124 -1.10 12.91 -10.59
C GLY A 124 -0.72 12.19 -11.89
N LEU A 125 0.47 11.60 -11.97
CA LEU A 125 0.99 10.92 -13.16
C LEU A 125 0.74 9.42 -13.12
N GLY A 126 0.59 8.81 -14.31
CA GLY A 126 0.54 7.36 -14.49
C GLY A 126 -0.57 6.71 -13.68
N VAL A 127 -0.24 5.68 -12.91
CA VAL A 127 -1.21 4.98 -12.05
C VAL A 127 -1.86 5.87 -11.00
N LEU A 128 -1.29 7.04 -10.69
CA LEU A 128 -1.85 7.98 -9.71
C LEU A 128 -2.75 9.05 -10.33
N ALA A 129 -3.04 8.99 -11.63
CA ALA A 129 -3.93 9.94 -12.28
C ALA A 129 -5.33 9.94 -11.65
N GLY A 130 -5.87 11.13 -11.37
CA GLY A 130 -7.20 11.30 -10.78
C GLY A 130 -7.32 11.01 -9.28
N LEU A 131 -6.25 10.58 -8.60
CA LEU A 131 -6.23 10.45 -7.14
C LEU A 131 -6.05 11.81 -6.46
N PRO A 132 -6.61 12.01 -5.24
CA PRO A 132 -6.38 13.22 -4.46
C PRO A 132 -4.92 13.29 -3.97
N SER A 133 -4.37 14.50 -3.83
CA SER A 133 -3.01 14.73 -3.34
C SER A 133 -3.03 15.77 -2.21
N PRO A 134 -2.64 15.41 -0.97
CA PRO A 134 -2.25 14.07 -0.54
C PRO A 134 -3.43 13.09 -0.47
N PHE A 135 -3.13 11.78 -0.46
CA PHE A 135 -4.08 10.74 -0.06
C PHE A 135 -3.51 9.81 0.99
N THR A 136 -4.39 9.18 1.77
CA THR A 136 -4.05 8.19 2.78
C THR A 136 -3.78 6.83 2.14
N ALA A 137 -2.60 6.26 2.40
CA ALA A 137 -2.20 4.95 1.89
C ALA A 137 -1.64 4.05 3.00
N THR A 138 -1.92 2.75 2.95
CA THR A 138 -1.41 1.79 3.94
C THR A 138 0.00 1.32 3.63
N ARG A 139 0.83 1.25 4.67
CA ARG A 139 2.19 0.72 4.60
C ARG A 139 2.43 -0.33 5.68
N TYR A 140 3.14 -1.39 5.31
CA TYR A 140 3.50 -2.48 6.23
C TYR A 140 5.01 -2.66 6.41
N HIS A 141 5.87 -1.81 5.84
CA HIS A 141 7.28 -2.15 5.64
C HIS A 141 8.30 -1.13 6.16
N SER A 142 9.42 -1.68 6.63
CA SER A 142 10.61 -0.99 7.13
C SER A 142 11.68 -0.78 6.05
N LEU A 143 11.36 -1.04 4.78
CA LEU A 143 12.24 -0.79 3.64
C LEU A 143 11.65 0.31 2.76
N ALA A 144 12.55 1.04 2.09
CA ALA A 144 12.20 2.07 1.11
C ALA A 144 13.28 2.14 0.03
N VAL A 145 12.87 2.59 -1.16
CA VAL A 145 13.78 2.94 -2.24
C VAL A 145 14.58 4.19 -1.86
N ALA A 146 15.89 4.13 -2.07
CA ALA A 146 16.81 5.23 -1.83
C ALA A 146 16.82 6.17 -3.04
N GLU A 147 16.16 7.33 -2.92
CA GLU A 147 15.99 8.27 -4.04
C GLU A 147 17.31 8.72 -4.67
N GLN A 148 18.33 9.00 -3.86
CA GLN A 148 19.63 9.44 -4.36
C GLN A 148 20.36 8.40 -5.21
N ASP A 149 19.93 7.14 -5.13
CA ASP A 149 20.50 6.02 -5.86
C ASP A 149 19.67 5.64 -7.09
N LEU A 150 18.53 6.31 -7.33
CA LEU A 150 17.71 6.03 -8.49
C LEU A 150 18.38 6.52 -9.78
N PRO A 151 18.41 5.69 -10.84
CA PRO A 151 18.87 6.14 -12.15
C PRO A 151 17.92 7.20 -12.71
N ALA A 152 18.41 8.03 -13.62
CA ALA A 152 17.61 9.09 -14.26
C ALA A 152 16.38 8.55 -15.02
N GLU A 153 16.39 7.26 -15.39
CA GLU A 153 15.33 6.54 -16.08
C GLU A 153 14.09 6.32 -15.22
N LEU A 154 14.26 6.25 -13.89
CA LEU A 154 13.17 6.13 -12.93
C LEU A 154 12.84 7.50 -12.34
N GLU A 155 11.65 7.99 -12.69
CA GLU A 155 11.09 9.22 -12.17
C GLU A 155 10.25 8.96 -10.93
N VAL A 156 10.58 9.58 -9.80
CA VAL A 156 9.76 9.51 -8.58
C VAL A 156 8.50 10.36 -8.76
N THR A 157 7.34 9.71 -8.71
CA THR A 157 6.02 10.32 -8.96
C THR A 157 5.24 10.70 -7.70
N GLY A 158 5.70 10.25 -6.53
CA GLY A 158 5.05 10.53 -5.26
C GLY A 158 5.90 10.15 -4.06
N ARG A 159 5.70 10.87 -2.96
CA ARG A 159 6.50 10.78 -1.72
C ARG A 159 5.62 10.99 -0.48
N THR A 160 6.11 10.57 0.68
CA THR A 160 5.59 11.10 1.95
C THR A 160 6.07 12.54 2.16
N PRO A 161 5.43 13.32 3.06
CA PRO A 161 5.95 14.63 3.47
C PRO A 161 7.38 14.59 4.03
N SER A 162 7.80 13.45 4.61
CA SER A 162 9.17 13.23 5.08
C SER A 162 10.16 12.82 3.97
N GLY A 163 9.72 12.76 2.72
CA GLY A 163 10.58 12.51 1.56
C GLY A 163 10.78 11.03 1.21
N ILE A 164 10.04 10.10 1.83
CA ILE A 164 10.14 8.68 1.49
C ILE A 164 9.48 8.46 0.12
N VAL A 165 10.20 7.83 -0.81
CA VAL A 165 9.68 7.45 -2.14
C VAL A 165 8.47 6.54 -1.99
N MET A 166 7.33 6.97 -2.54
CA MET A 166 6.06 6.24 -2.49
C MET A 166 5.61 5.71 -3.85
N SER A 167 6.10 6.30 -4.94
CA SER A 167 5.85 5.79 -6.28
C SER A 167 6.94 6.21 -7.26
N VAL A 168 7.19 5.37 -8.25
CA VAL A 168 8.10 5.64 -9.37
C VAL A 168 7.44 5.22 -10.68
N ARG A 169 7.87 5.83 -11.77
CA ARG A 169 7.61 5.36 -13.14
C ARG A 169 8.87 5.38 -13.97
N HIS A 170 8.99 4.46 -14.91
CA HIS A 170 10.01 4.55 -15.94
C HIS A 170 9.65 5.66 -16.95
N ARG A 171 10.63 6.44 -17.40
CA ARG A 171 10.38 7.59 -18.31
C ARG A 171 9.95 7.19 -19.72
N GLY A 172 10.36 6.01 -20.19
CA GLY A 172 10.12 5.56 -21.57
C GLY A 172 9.50 4.15 -21.70
N LEU A 173 9.16 3.49 -20.60
CA LEU A 173 8.62 2.12 -20.59
C LEU A 173 7.36 2.09 -19.73
N PRO A 174 6.40 1.19 -19.99
CA PRO A 174 5.14 1.10 -19.23
C PRO A 174 5.35 0.39 -17.87
N ILE A 175 6.34 0.84 -17.10
CA ILE A 175 6.74 0.26 -15.82
C ILE A 175 6.51 1.28 -14.72
N GLU A 176 5.65 0.94 -13.77
CA GLU A 176 5.31 1.78 -12.63
C GLU A 176 5.35 0.97 -11.35
N GLY A 177 5.66 1.62 -10.23
CA GLY A 177 5.69 0.95 -8.93
C GLY A 177 5.22 1.84 -7.80
N VAL A 178 4.52 1.26 -6.84
CA VAL A 178 4.03 1.94 -5.63
C VAL A 178 4.48 1.22 -4.36
N GLN A 179 4.95 1.98 -3.38
CA GLN A 179 5.50 1.43 -2.12
C GLN A 179 4.40 1.05 -1.11
N PHE A 180 3.19 1.54 -1.30
CA PHE A 180 2.01 1.29 -0.48
C PHE A 180 1.12 0.20 -1.10
N HIS A 181 0.08 -0.19 -0.37
CA HIS A 181 -0.80 -1.32 -0.70
C HIS A 181 -2.15 -0.83 -1.24
N PRO A 182 -2.38 -0.76 -2.56
CA PRO A 182 -3.65 -0.34 -3.13
C PRO A 182 -4.81 -1.30 -2.79
N GLU A 183 -4.50 -2.55 -2.43
CA GLU A 183 -5.47 -3.55 -1.99
C GLU A 183 -5.89 -3.41 -0.53
N SER A 184 -5.21 -2.54 0.24
CA SER A 184 -5.58 -2.30 1.63
C SER A 184 -6.83 -1.43 1.70
N VAL A 185 -7.78 -1.83 2.54
CA VAL A 185 -9.05 -1.11 2.76
C VAL A 185 -8.85 0.34 3.21
N LEU A 186 -7.74 0.64 3.90
CA LEU A 186 -7.42 1.99 4.37
C LEU A 186 -6.74 2.86 3.30
N THR A 187 -6.36 2.29 2.15
CA THR A 187 -5.78 3.03 1.04
C THR A 187 -6.89 3.67 0.22
N VAL A 188 -6.85 5.00 0.11
CA VAL A 188 -7.78 5.75 -0.73
C VAL A 188 -7.43 5.53 -2.20
N GLY A 189 -8.44 5.16 -3.01
CA GLY A 189 -8.30 5.12 -4.46
C GLY A 189 -7.59 3.89 -5.05
N GLY A 190 -7.50 2.78 -4.29
CA GLY A 190 -6.90 1.53 -4.75
C GLY A 190 -7.44 1.02 -6.10
N HIS A 191 -8.77 0.97 -6.26
CA HIS A 191 -9.41 0.59 -7.53
C HIS A 191 -9.09 1.54 -8.68
N GLN A 192 -9.11 2.86 -8.44
CA GLN A 192 -8.78 3.84 -9.47
C GLN A 192 -7.32 3.68 -9.94
N LEU A 193 -6.40 3.39 -9.02
CA LEU A 193 -5.00 3.12 -9.33
C LEU A 193 -4.85 1.90 -10.25
N LEU A 194 -5.49 0.79 -9.88
CA LEU A 194 -5.47 -0.43 -10.69
C LEU A 194 -6.16 -0.22 -12.05
N ALA A 195 -7.23 0.57 -12.10
CA ALA A 195 -7.91 0.91 -13.34
C ALA A 195 -7.05 1.75 -14.28
N ASN A 196 -6.28 2.71 -13.75
CA ASN A 196 -5.31 3.48 -14.53
C ASN A 196 -4.23 2.56 -15.13
N TRP A 197 -3.75 1.60 -14.34
CA TRP A 197 -2.76 0.63 -14.82
C TRP A 197 -3.33 -0.27 -15.92
N LEU A 198 -4.52 -0.85 -15.73
CA LEU A 198 -5.19 -1.67 -16.75
C LEU A 198 -5.46 -0.89 -18.04
N ALA A 199 -5.82 0.40 -17.94
CA ALA A 199 -5.91 1.28 -19.11
C ALA A 199 -4.57 1.41 -19.84
N GLY A 200 -3.45 1.49 -19.11
CA GLY A 200 -2.09 1.44 -19.65
C GLY A 200 -1.74 0.11 -20.32
N CYS A 201 -2.38 -0.99 -19.92
CA CYS A 201 -2.30 -2.29 -20.61
C CYS A 201 -3.15 -2.36 -21.88
N GLY A 202 -3.91 -1.31 -22.22
CA GLY A 202 -4.84 -1.29 -23.35
C GLY A 202 -6.26 -1.76 -23.00
N PHE A 203 -6.55 -1.97 -21.71
CA PHE A 203 -7.83 -2.49 -21.21
C PHE A 203 -8.44 -1.54 -20.17
N PRO A 204 -8.90 -0.34 -20.57
CA PRO A 204 -9.56 0.57 -19.64
C PRO A 204 -10.82 -0.09 -19.07
N PRO A 205 -10.98 -0.18 -17.73
CA PRO A 205 -12.18 -0.78 -17.15
C PRO A 205 -13.45 0.01 -17.48
N ASP A 206 -14.60 -0.68 -17.50
CA ASP A 206 -15.91 -0.03 -17.60
C ASP A 206 -16.07 0.98 -16.44
N PRO A 207 -16.36 2.27 -16.71
CA PRO A 207 -16.61 3.27 -15.66
C PRO A 207 -17.71 2.87 -14.67
N VAL A 208 -18.70 2.08 -15.09
CA VAL A 208 -19.74 1.53 -14.20
C VAL A 208 -19.14 0.51 -13.25
N ALA A 209 -18.33 -0.42 -13.76
CA ALA A 209 -17.65 -1.43 -12.94
C ALA A 209 -16.68 -0.78 -11.94
N LEU A 210 -15.89 0.20 -12.38
CA LEU A 210 -14.99 0.96 -11.52
C LEU A 210 -15.74 1.67 -10.38
N ARG A 211 -16.85 2.35 -10.67
CA ARG A 211 -17.69 2.98 -9.63
C ARG A 211 -18.22 1.94 -8.65
N ALA A 212 -18.79 0.84 -9.15
CA ALA A 212 -19.36 -0.22 -8.32
C ALA A 212 -18.30 -0.85 -7.40
N ALA A 213 -17.10 -1.12 -7.92
CA ALA A 213 -16.00 -1.71 -7.16
C ALA A 213 -15.49 -0.75 -6.07
N THR A 214 -15.33 0.54 -6.41
CA THR A 214 -14.91 1.59 -5.46
C THR A 214 -15.93 1.76 -4.33
N GLU A 215 -17.23 1.78 -4.65
CA GLU A 215 -18.29 1.87 -3.63
C GLU A 215 -18.37 0.61 -2.76
N ALA A 216 -18.16 -0.58 -3.32
CA ALA A 216 -18.16 -1.83 -2.57
C ALA A 216 -17.04 -1.89 -1.52
N ALA A 217 -15.86 -1.38 -1.86
CA ALA A 217 -14.75 -1.25 -0.94
C ALA A 217 -15.04 -0.26 0.20
N ALA A 218 -15.63 0.90 -0.12
CA ALA A 218 -16.01 1.90 0.88
C ALA A 218 -17.05 1.37 1.89
N ARG A 219 -18.02 0.55 1.44
CA ARG A 219 -19.04 -0.05 2.32
C ARG A 219 -18.47 -1.05 3.32
N HIS A 220 -17.43 -1.81 2.96
CA HIS A 220 -16.78 -2.74 3.88
C HIS A 220 -15.98 -2.04 5.00
N TYR A 221 -15.75 -0.72 4.87
CA TYR A 221 -14.98 0.06 5.83
C TYR A 221 -15.81 1.03 6.67
N ALA A 222 -17.08 1.28 6.33
CA ALA A 222 -17.92 2.14 7.16
C ALA A 222 -18.07 1.49 8.55
N PRO A 223 -17.57 2.09 9.64
CA PRO A 223 -17.78 1.52 10.96
C PRO A 223 -19.28 1.50 11.24
N GLU A 224 -19.79 0.37 11.71
CA GLU A 224 -21.15 0.28 12.26
C GLU A 224 -21.36 1.46 13.22
N PRO A 225 -22.45 2.24 13.09
CA PRO A 225 -22.70 3.32 14.03
C PRO A 225 -22.79 2.72 15.43
N VAL A 226 -21.85 3.10 16.30
CA VAL A 226 -21.89 2.71 17.71
C VAL A 226 -23.25 3.16 18.26
N PRO A 227 -24.11 2.25 18.74
CA PRO A 227 -25.38 2.65 19.29
C PRO A 227 -25.11 3.56 20.49
N VAL A 228 -25.47 4.84 20.36
CA VAL A 228 -25.49 5.74 21.52
C VAL A 228 -26.63 5.23 22.40
N ALA A 229 -26.29 4.43 23.40
CA ALA A 229 -27.24 4.03 24.43
C ALA A 229 -27.77 5.32 25.07
N ARG A 230 -29.02 5.68 24.76
CA ARG A 230 -29.78 6.69 25.51
C ARG A 230 -30.10 6.11 26.88
N GLY A 231 -29.10 6.06 27.75
CA GLY A 231 -29.28 5.82 29.17
C GLY A 231 -29.89 7.08 29.79
N VAL A 232 -31.21 7.09 29.96
CA VAL A 232 -31.87 8.01 30.88
C VAL A 232 -31.47 7.57 32.29
N ILE A 233 -30.51 8.26 32.89
CA ILE A 233 -30.23 8.08 34.32
C ILE A 233 -31.36 8.79 35.06
N SER A 234 -32.34 8.02 35.54
CA SER A 234 -33.34 8.49 36.50
C SER A 234 -32.63 8.74 37.83
N LEU A 235 -32.48 10.02 38.20
CA LEU A 235 -31.99 10.41 39.51
C LEU A 235 -33.11 10.27 40.55
N ASP A 236 -33.42 9.03 40.94
CA ASP A 236 -34.23 8.77 42.13
C ASP A 236 -33.62 7.62 42.92
N GLY A 237 -32.80 7.95 43.92
CA GLY A 237 -32.30 6.94 44.85
C GLY A 237 -30.95 7.22 45.51
N VAL A 238 -30.70 8.42 46.03
CA VAL A 238 -29.61 8.62 47.01
C VAL A 238 -30.21 9.07 48.34
N ARG A 239 -30.40 8.11 49.25
CA ARG A 239 -30.73 8.40 50.65
C ARG A 239 -29.50 8.96 51.35
N ARG A 240 -29.70 10.04 52.11
CA ARG A 240 -28.70 10.69 52.96
C ARG A 240 -28.32 9.76 54.13
N GLY A 241 -27.03 9.55 54.33
CA GLY A 241 -26.46 8.91 55.51
C GLY A 241 -25.18 9.63 55.95
N GLY A 242 -25.27 10.32 57.09
CA GLY A 242 -24.23 10.72 58.06
C GLY A 242 -22.79 11.04 57.61
N VAL A 243 -22.38 12.29 57.84
CA VAL A 243 -20.97 12.72 57.89
C VAL A 243 -20.45 12.58 59.32
N PRO A 244 -19.26 11.99 59.57
CA PRO A 244 -18.50 12.24 60.79
C PRO A 244 -17.44 13.35 60.59
N GLU A 245 -17.31 14.22 61.59
CA GLU A 245 -16.38 15.35 61.69
C GLU A 245 -14.89 14.96 61.81
N PRO A 246 -13.94 15.90 61.55
CA PRO A 246 -12.51 15.63 61.51
C PRO A 246 -11.81 15.92 62.84
N GLN A 247 -10.92 15.01 63.27
CA GLN A 247 -9.95 15.30 64.34
C GLN A 247 -8.66 15.91 63.76
N ARG A 248 -8.24 17.05 64.35
CA ARG A 248 -6.99 17.77 64.09
C ARG A 248 -5.98 17.45 65.19
N HIS A 249 -4.70 17.29 64.82
CA HIS A 249 -3.48 17.78 65.51
C HIS A 249 -2.30 17.50 64.55
N SER A 250 -1.61 18.49 63.94
CA SER A 250 -0.53 19.34 64.50
C SER A 250 0.65 18.51 65.04
N ALA A 251 1.93 18.71 64.72
CA ALA A 251 2.71 19.60 63.85
C ALA A 251 4.19 19.11 63.91
N ALA A 252 5.06 19.77 63.13
CA ALA A 252 6.54 19.75 63.16
C ALA A 252 7.20 18.56 62.45
N GLY A 253 8.16 18.73 61.55
CA GLY A 253 8.92 19.89 61.11
C GLY A 253 10.26 19.39 60.54
N GLY A 254 10.91 20.15 59.66
CA GLY A 254 12.34 19.96 59.38
C GLY A 254 12.68 19.75 57.91
N VAL A 255 13.06 20.85 57.27
CA VAL A 255 13.77 20.98 55.99
C VAL A 255 15.25 20.63 56.18
N ALA A 256 15.92 20.02 55.19
CA ALA A 256 17.28 20.40 54.80
C ALA A 256 17.70 19.80 53.43
N LEU A 257 18.34 20.66 52.65
CA LEU A 257 18.87 20.52 51.29
C LEU A 257 20.32 19.98 51.26
N HIS A 258 20.65 19.16 50.24
CA HIS A 258 21.91 19.07 49.44
C HIS A 258 23.29 18.90 50.15
N PRO A 259 24.42 18.54 49.47
CA PRO A 259 24.80 18.83 48.08
C PRO A 259 25.51 17.71 47.29
N ALA A 260 25.87 18.07 46.05
CA ALA A 260 26.65 17.34 45.06
C ALA A 260 28.12 17.09 45.46
N GLY A 261 28.76 16.12 44.79
CA GLY A 261 30.20 15.87 44.83
C GLY A 261 30.70 15.26 43.52
N VAL A 262 31.72 15.89 42.94
CA VAL A 262 32.41 15.61 41.67
C VAL A 262 33.75 14.92 41.94
N GLY A 263 34.24 14.13 40.98
CA GLY A 263 35.66 13.75 40.78
C GLY A 263 35.82 12.25 40.49
N GLY A 264 36.65 11.75 39.57
CA GLY A 264 37.69 12.29 38.70
C GLY A 264 38.51 11.10 38.14
N ARG A 265 39.04 11.26 36.92
CA ARG A 265 39.91 10.41 36.08
C ARG A 265 40.74 9.28 36.72
N ALA A 266 40.81 8.14 36.01
CA ALA A 266 42.02 7.56 35.43
C ALA A 266 41.62 6.73 34.20
#